data_AF-A0A7R9VHY3-F1
#
_entry.id   AF-A0A7R9VHY3-F1
#
_cell.length_a   1.000
_cell.length_b   1.000
_cell.length_c   1.000
_cell.angle_alpha   90.00
_cell.angle_beta   90.00
_cell.angle_gamma   90.00
#
_symmetry.space_group_name_H-M   'P 1'
#
loop_
_entity.id
_entity.type
_entity.pdbx_description
1 polymer ?
#
loop_
_entity_poly.entity_id
_entity_poly.type
_entity_poly.pdbx_seq_one_letter_code
_entity_poly.pdbx_strand_id
1 'polypeptide(L)'
;RQQKVVRKTIRIAVNARMDAGEVRDALTSGVTEMHSGNFPGRMVCYGTESTDVVLYKNDDDEEEDSSSEEEGPMIGAARWGKGRVVAMPDHQMLNMGEYGDVSGTFYKNAIAWLAGTTT
;
A
#
# COMPACT_ATOMS: atom_id res chain seq x y z
N ARG A 1 46.95 -7.76 32.30
CA ARG A 1 45.51 -8.08 32.30
C ARG A 1 44.90 -7.52 31.01
N GLN A 2 44.49 -8.36 30.05
CA GLN A 2 43.81 -7.88 28.84
C GLN A 2 42.35 -7.53 29.17
N GLN A 3 41.92 -6.34 28.74
CA GLN A 3 40.58 -5.83 28.98
C GLN A 3 39.61 -6.47 27.96
N LYS A 4 38.63 -7.25 28.45
CA LYS A 4 37.63 -7.90 27.62
C LYS A 4 36.60 -6.86 27.16
N VAL A 5 36.64 -6.48 25.89
CA VAL A 5 35.63 -5.60 25.29
C VAL A 5 34.34 -6.39 25.11
N VAL A 6 33.28 -6.02 25.82
CA VAL A 6 31.94 -6.60 25.66
C VAL A 6 31.17 -5.75 24.66
N ARG A 7 30.88 -6.29 23.47
CA ARG A 7 29.95 -5.67 22.51
C ARG A 7 28.52 -6.09 22.88
N LYS A 8 27.67 -5.12 23.19
CA LYS A 8 26.21 -5.32 23.29
C LYS A 8 25.54 -4.69 22.08
N THR A 9 24.59 -5.41 21.49
CA THR A 9 23.77 -4.92 20.38
C THR A 9 22.40 -4.54 20.92
N ILE A 10 21.95 -3.32 20.63
CA ILE A 10 20.59 -2.85 20.93
C ILE A 10 19.81 -2.80 19.61
N ARG A 11 18.61 -3.36 19.58
CA ARG A 11 17.68 -3.20 18.46
C ARG A 11 16.73 -2.05 18.78
N ILE A 12 16.81 -0.97 18.01
CA ILE A 12 15.89 0.16 18.09
C ILE A 12 14.90 0.02 16.94
N ALA A 13 13.60 -0.08 17.26
CA ALA A 13 12.53 0.06 16.28
C ALA A 13 12.05 1.52 16.34
N VAL A 14 12.14 2.22 15.22
CA VAL A 14 11.60 3.57 15.09
C VAL A 14 10.28 3.45 14.35
N ASN A 15 9.19 3.68 15.07
CA ASN A 15 7.85 3.75 14.51
C ASN A 15 7.56 5.24 14.24
N ALA A 16 8.08 5.74 13.13
CA ALA A 16 7.77 7.09 12.66
C ALA A 16 6.43 7.07 11.94
N ARG A 17 5.68 8.17 12.02
CA ARG A 17 4.47 8.36 11.22
C ARG A 17 4.83 8.20 9.75
N MET A 18 4.04 7.42 9.03
CA MET A 18 4.21 7.23 7.61
C MET A 18 3.69 8.47 6.87
N ASP A 19 4.49 9.00 5.94
CA ASP A 19 4.02 10.06 5.04
C ASP A 19 3.12 9.44 3.98
N ALA A 20 1.82 9.74 4.05
CA ALA A 20 0.83 9.20 3.14
C ALA A 20 1.03 9.68 1.70
N GLY A 21 1.50 10.92 1.51
CA GLY A 21 1.74 11.49 0.19
C GLY A 21 2.92 10.82 -0.50
N GLU A 22 4.05 10.72 0.19
CA GLU A 22 5.25 10.06 -0.36
C GLU A 22 4.97 8.60 -0.73
N VAL A 23 4.25 7.86 0.12
CA VAL A 23 3.90 6.46 -0.15
C VAL A 23 2.95 6.34 -1.35
N ARG A 24 1.97 7.24 -1.47
CA ARG A 24 1.08 7.28 -2.64
C ARG A 24 1.88 7.52 -3.90
N ASP A 25 2.66 8.59 -3.93
CA ASP A 25 3.47 8.98 -5.09
C ASP A 25 4.44 7.86 -5.49
N ALA A 26 5.10 7.22 -4.52
CA ALA A 26 6.01 6.11 -4.77
C ALA A 26 5.31 4.90 -5.39
N LEU A 27 4.07 4.60 -4.99
CA LEU A 27 3.32 3.44 -5.47
C LEU A 27 2.59 3.71 -6.79
N THR A 28 2.08 4.93 -7.00
CA THR A 28 1.25 5.29 -8.17
C THR A 28 2.00 6.09 -9.24
N SER A 29 3.32 6.28 -9.11
CA SER A 29 4.12 6.97 -10.13
C SER A 29 3.97 6.31 -11.51
N GLY A 30 3.48 7.08 -12.48
CA GLY A 30 3.22 6.59 -13.85
C GLY A 30 2.01 5.65 -13.98
N VAL A 31 1.22 5.47 -12.92
CA VAL A 31 -0.03 4.69 -12.91
C VAL A 31 -1.20 5.65 -13.09
N THR A 32 -1.91 5.54 -14.21
CA THR A 32 -3.04 6.44 -14.53
C THR A 32 -4.41 5.86 -14.21
N GLU A 33 -4.51 4.53 -14.15
CA GLU A 33 -5.73 3.78 -13.84
C GLU A 33 -5.39 2.45 -13.18
N MET A 34 -6.33 1.88 -12.43
CA MET A 34 -6.19 0.56 -11.82
C MET A 34 -7.53 -0.16 -11.89
N HIS A 35 -7.51 -1.44 -12.27
CA HIS A 35 -8.69 -2.28 -12.25
C HIS A 35 -9.04 -2.67 -10.81
N SER A 36 -10.30 -2.50 -10.40
CA SER A 36 -10.79 -2.75 -9.04
C SER A 36 -11.08 -4.21 -8.71
N GLY A 37 -11.12 -5.07 -9.73
CA GLY A 37 -11.57 -6.45 -9.60
C GLY A 37 -13.09 -6.56 -9.82
N ASN A 38 -13.63 -7.76 -9.69
CA ASN A 38 -15.07 -8.01 -9.75
C ASN A 38 -15.49 -8.64 -8.43
N PHE A 39 -16.17 -7.86 -7.58
CA PHE A 39 -16.48 -8.19 -6.18
C PHE A 39 -15.25 -8.28 -5.25
N PRO A 40 -14.49 -7.18 -5.13
CA PRO A 40 -13.36 -7.15 -4.23
C PRO A 40 -13.77 -7.32 -2.76
N GLY A 41 -12.84 -7.82 -1.94
CA GLY A 41 -13.00 -7.80 -0.49
C GLY A 41 -13.00 -6.38 0.10
N ARG A 42 -13.38 -6.26 1.37
CA ARG A 42 -13.30 -5.00 2.12
C ARG A 42 -11.96 -4.91 2.87
N MET A 43 -11.31 -3.75 2.79
CA MET A 43 -10.07 -3.44 3.51
C MET A 43 -10.22 -2.14 4.29
N VAL A 44 -9.45 -2.00 5.37
CA VAL A 44 -9.36 -0.77 6.17
C VAL A 44 -7.90 -0.58 6.56
N CYS A 45 -7.35 0.62 6.32
CA CYS A 45 -6.06 1.01 6.89
C CYS A 45 -6.28 1.59 8.30
N TYR A 46 -5.60 1.03 9.30
CA TYR A 46 -5.75 1.47 10.69
C TYR A 46 -4.41 1.80 11.35
N GLY A 47 -4.37 2.97 11.98
CA GLY A 47 -3.22 3.45 12.75
C GLY A 47 -2.25 4.32 11.93
N THR A 48 -1.34 4.99 12.64
CA THR A 48 -0.44 6.03 12.09
C THR A 48 0.67 5.50 11.18
N GLU A 49 0.82 4.18 11.10
CA GLU A 49 1.80 3.50 10.27
C GLU A 49 1.17 2.85 9.03
N SER A 50 -0.10 3.16 8.74
CA SER A 50 -0.84 2.70 7.57
C SER A 50 -1.48 3.87 6.82
N THR A 51 -1.71 3.70 5.52
CA THR A 51 -2.38 4.69 4.68
C THR A 51 -3.14 4.02 3.55
N ASP A 52 -4.28 4.60 3.20
CA ASP A 52 -4.94 4.32 1.93
C ASP A 52 -4.09 4.88 0.80
N VAL A 53 -3.88 4.09 -0.25
CA VAL A 53 -3.08 4.45 -1.43
C VAL A 53 -4.01 4.82 -2.57
N VAL A 54 -4.96 3.93 -2.89
CA VAL A 54 -6.02 4.16 -3.88
C VAL A 54 -7.34 3.73 -3.25
N LEU A 55 -8.38 4.54 -3.43
CA LEU A 55 -9.74 4.26 -2.98
C LEU A 55 -10.54 3.60 -4.11
N TYR A 56 -11.64 2.94 -3.78
CA TYR A 56 -12.65 2.64 -4.80
C TYR A 56 -13.19 3.94 -5.41
N LYS A 57 -13.88 3.81 -6.54
CA LYS A 57 -14.55 4.92 -7.19
C LYS A 57 -16.04 4.76 -6.92
N ASN A 58 -16.64 5.75 -6.27
CA ASN A 58 -18.09 5.77 -6.05
C ASN A 58 -18.79 5.68 -7.41
N ASP A 59 -19.60 4.65 -7.58
CA ASP A 59 -20.50 4.49 -8.72
C ASP A 59 -21.78 5.35 -8.59
N ASP A 60 -21.82 6.27 -7.61
CA ASP A 60 -22.96 7.16 -7.30
C ASP A 60 -23.28 8.22 -8.39
N ASP A 61 -22.76 8.09 -9.61
CA ASP A 61 -23.22 8.88 -10.75
C ASP A 61 -24.48 8.29 -11.43
N GLU A 62 -24.99 7.11 -11.04
CA GLU A 62 -26.17 6.55 -11.72
C GLU A 62 -27.40 6.09 -10.89
N GLU A 63 -27.38 5.79 -9.59
CA GLU A 63 -28.65 5.53 -8.87
C GLU A 63 -28.73 6.06 -7.43
N GLU A 64 -29.74 6.91 -7.20
CA GLU A 64 -30.16 7.44 -5.90
C GLU A 64 -30.57 6.30 -4.96
N ASP A 65 -29.87 6.20 -3.83
CA ASP A 65 -30.14 5.40 -2.62
C ASP A 65 -29.12 4.27 -2.35
N SER A 66 -27.90 4.70 -2.05
CA SER A 66 -26.86 3.88 -1.44
C SER A 66 -26.19 4.69 -0.32
N SER A 67 -26.69 4.52 0.91
CA SER A 67 -26.06 5.06 2.11
C SER A 67 -24.78 4.29 2.49
N SER A 68 -23.81 4.18 1.58
CA SER A 68 -22.51 3.56 1.87
C SER A 68 -21.47 4.65 2.18
N GLU A 69 -21.48 5.06 3.44
CA GLU A 69 -20.40 5.84 4.05
C GLU A 69 -19.04 5.14 3.81
N GLU A 70 -18.13 5.90 3.19
CA GLU A 70 -16.69 5.64 3.00
C GLU A 70 -16.33 4.36 2.22
N GLU A 71 -16.13 4.53 0.91
CA GLU A 71 -15.39 3.58 0.09
C GLU A 71 -13.99 3.34 0.67
N GLY A 72 -13.81 2.16 1.24
CA GLY A 72 -12.53 1.75 1.81
C GLY A 72 -11.42 1.71 0.76
N PRO A 73 -10.15 1.56 1.19
CA PRO A 73 -9.03 1.43 0.28
C PRO A 73 -9.18 0.22 -0.65
N MET A 74 -9.08 0.49 -1.95
CA MET A 74 -8.78 -0.52 -2.96
C MET A 74 -7.32 -0.97 -2.87
N ILE A 75 -6.42 -0.08 -2.45
CA ILE A 75 -5.02 -0.38 -2.19
C ILE A 75 -4.63 0.27 -0.86
N GLY A 76 -4.06 -0.52 0.04
CA GLY A 76 -3.56 -0.07 1.33
C GLY A 76 -2.06 -0.32 1.45
N ALA A 77 -1.36 0.53 2.19
CA ALA A 77 0.04 0.33 2.51
C ALA A 77 0.27 0.52 4.01
N ALA A 78 1.24 -0.22 4.55
CA ALA A 78 1.64 -0.09 5.94
C ALA A 78 3.14 -0.34 6.15
N ARG A 79 3.68 0.23 7.23
CA ARG A 79 5.05 -0.02 7.70
C ARG A 79 5.00 -0.49 9.14
N TRP A 80 5.88 -1.42 9.50
CA TRP A 80 6.12 -1.79 10.90
C TRP A 80 7.62 -1.91 11.10
N GLY A 81 8.23 -0.90 11.72
CA GLY A 81 9.69 -0.77 11.80
C GLY A 81 10.34 -0.77 10.41
N LYS A 82 11.07 -1.83 10.07
CA LYS A 82 11.67 -2.00 8.72
C LYS A 82 10.78 -2.77 7.74
N GLY A 83 9.71 -3.40 8.23
CA GLY A 83 8.76 -4.12 7.39
C GLY A 83 7.88 -3.15 6.60
N ARG A 84 7.51 -3.57 5.39
CA ARG A 84 6.62 -2.85 4.48
C ARG A 84 5.58 -3.83 3.95
N VAL A 85 4.34 -3.37 3.82
CA VAL A 85 3.21 -4.15 3.32
C VAL A 85 2.45 -3.30 2.31
N VAL A 86 2.09 -3.91 1.18
CA VAL A 86 1.08 -3.40 0.24
C VAL A 86 0.01 -4.47 0.17
N ALA A 87 -1.25 -4.07 0.35
CA ALA A 87 -2.40 -4.96 0.38
C ALA A 87 -3.40 -4.54 -0.70
N MET A 88 -3.99 -5.56 -1.33
CA MET A 88 -5.01 -5.44 -2.37
C MET A 88 -6.08 -6.50 -2.05
N PRO A 89 -7.37 -6.16 -2.04
CA PRO A 89 -8.41 -7.05 -1.54
C PRO A 89 -8.96 -8.01 -2.60
N ASP A 90 -8.45 -7.97 -3.84
CA ASP A 90 -8.87 -8.87 -4.91
C ASP A 90 -7.68 -9.41 -5.72
N HIS A 91 -7.66 -10.73 -5.88
CA HIS A 91 -6.72 -11.46 -6.72
C HIS A 91 -6.82 -11.12 -8.21
N GLN A 92 -7.99 -10.70 -8.70
CA GLN A 92 -8.16 -10.33 -10.10
C GLN A 92 -7.24 -9.18 -10.47
N MET A 93 -6.96 -8.25 -9.54
CA MET A 93 -6.02 -7.14 -9.78
C MET A 93 -4.61 -7.61 -10.21
N LEU A 94 -4.24 -8.87 -9.94
CA LEU A 94 -2.99 -9.51 -10.37
C LEU A 94 -3.01 -10.01 -11.82
N ASN A 95 -4.13 -9.91 -12.55
CA ASN A 95 -4.25 -10.43 -13.91
C ASN A 95 -3.57 -9.51 -14.94
N MET A 96 -2.24 -9.57 -14.90
CA MET A 96 -1.34 -8.82 -15.76
C MET A 96 -1.46 -9.13 -17.25
N GLY A 97 -2.06 -10.27 -17.61
CA GLY A 97 -2.33 -10.63 -19.00
C GLY A 97 -3.51 -9.86 -19.61
N GLU A 98 -4.44 -9.40 -18.78
CA GLU A 98 -5.66 -8.70 -19.22
C GLU A 98 -5.64 -7.20 -18.92
N TYR A 99 -4.98 -6.76 -17.83
CA TYR A 99 -5.00 -5.36 -17.37
C TYR A 99 -3.77 -4.53 -17.78
N GLY A 100 -2.99 -5.03 -18.74
CA GLY A 100 -1.96 -4.29 -19.48
C GLY A 100 -0.77 -3.77 -18.67
N ASP A 101 -0.04 -2.82 -19.28
CA ASP A 101 1.21 -2.26 -18.76
C ASP A 101 1.03 -1.37 -17.50
N VAL A 102 -0.17 -0.85 -17.28
CA VAL A 102 -0.46 0.10 -16.19
C VAL A 102 -0.46 -0.62 -14.83
N SER A 103 -1.16 -1.75 -14.71
CA SER A 103 -1.10 -2.60 -13.51
C SER A 103 0.34 -3.08 -13.25
N GLY A 104 1.10 -3.34 -14.32
CA GLY A 104 2.49 -3.80 -14.22
C GLY A 104 3.43 -2.73 -13.71
N THR A 105 3.15 -1.48 -14.04
CA THR A 105 3.87 -0.32 -13.50
C THR A 105 3.63 -0.20 -11.99
N PHE A 106 2.37 -0.33 -11.55
CA PHE A 106 2.05 -0.37 -10.12
C PHE A 106 2.81 -1.51 -9.40
N TYR A 107 2.81 -2.73 -9.94
CA TYR A 107 3.53 -3.85 -9.33
C TYR A 107 5.04 -3.61 -9.21
N LYS A 108 5.66 -3.02 -10.24
CA LYS A 108 7.09 -2.66 -10.20
C LYS A 108 7.36 -1.63 -9.11
N ASN A 109 6.53 -0.61 -9.01
CA ASN A 109 6.61 0.41 -7.98
C ASN A 109 6.43 -0.20 -6.58
N ALA A 110 5.43 -1.05 -6.39
CA ALA A 110 5.17 -1.75 -5.14
C ALA A 110 6.34 -2.64 -4.74
N ILE A 111 6.93 -3.41 -5.67
CA ILE A 111 8.10 -4.25 -5.39
C ILE A 111 9.32 -3.39 -5.02
N ALA A 112 9.58 -2.30 -5.74
CA ALA A 112 10.66 -1.37 -5.42
C ALA A 112 10.49 -0.74 -4.03
N TRP A 113 9.25 -0.35 -3.70
CA TRP A 113 8.93 0.20 -2.39
C TRP A 113 9.08 -0.86 -1.30
N LEU A 114 8.56 -2.07 -1.48
CA LEU A 114 8.72 -3.18 -0.52
C LEU A 114 10.19 -3.54 -0.30
N ALA A 115 11.02 -3.49 -1.34
CA ALA A 115 12.46 -3.70 -1.28
C ALA A 115 13.23 -2.54 -0.60
N GLY A 116 12.58 -1.40 -0.39
CA GLY A 116 13.20 -0.21 0.20
C GLY A 116 14.14 0.53 -0.73
N THR A 117 14.04 0.32 -2.05
CA THR A 117 14.82 1.04 -3.07
C THR A 117 14.18 2.37 -3.47
N THR A 118 12.94 2.59 -3.06
CA THR A 118 12.21 3.87 -3.12
C THR A 118 11.68 4.22 -1.74
N THR A 119 11.57 5.51 -1.46
CA THR A 119 11.11 6.04 -0.16
C THR A 119 9.63 6.34 -0.23
#